data_AF-A0A927F605-F1
#
_entry.id   AF-A0A927F605-F1
#
_cell.length_a   1.000
_cell.length_b   1.000
_cell.length_c   1.000
_cell.angle_alpha   90.00
_cell.angle_beta   90.00
_cell.angle_gamma   90.00
#
_symmetry.space_group_name_H-M   'P 1'
#
loop_
_entity.id
_entity.type
_entity.pdbx_description
1 polymer ?
#
loop_
_entity_poly.entity_id
_entity_poly.type
_entity_poly.pdbx_seq_one_letter_code
_entity_poly.pdbx_strand_id
1 'polypeptide(L)' 'MLETFFLIYGMLIVLGSWLMLTAVAEAPVGYEDEDGFHYLPARVEEGLNEQADRC' A
#
# COMPACT_ATOMS: atom_id res chain seq x y z
N MET A 1 -36.41 -1.66 4.51
CA MET A 1 -35.43 -2.73 4.86
C MET A 1 -34.45 -3.02 3.72
N LEU A 2 -34.92 -3.26 2.47
CA LEU A 2 -34.05 -3.53 1.32
C LEU A 2 -33.09 -2.37 0.97
N GLU A 3 -33.57 -1.13 1.04
CA GLU A 3 -32.78 0.08 0.79
C GLU A 3 -31.57 0.21 1.74
N THR A 4 -31.80 0.02 3.04
CA THR A 4 -30.74 0.03 4.06
C THR A 4 -29.69 -1.06 3.80
N PHE A 5 -30.12 -2.23 3.33
CA PHE A 5 -29.22 -3.31 2.97
C PHE A 5 -28.29 -2.92 1.81
N PHE A 6 -28.83 -2.32 0.75
CA PHE A 6 -28.01 -1.85 -0.38
C PHE A 6 -27.04 -0.74 0.03
N LEU A 7 -27.46 0.19 0.89
CA LEU A 7 -26.60 1.26 1.37
C LEU A 7 -25.40 0.71 2.17
N ILE A 8 -25.65 -0.23 3.09
CA ILE A 8 -24.59 -0.86 3.88
C ILE A 8 -23.65 -1.67 2.98
N TYR A 9 -24.20 -2.48 2.08
CA TYR A 9 -23.41 -3.32 1.19
C TYR A 9 -22.55 -2.48 0.23
N GLY A 10 -23.11 -1.41 -0.33
CA GLY A 10 -22.37 -0.46 -1.17
C GLY A 10 -21.24 0.22 -0.42
N MET A 11 -21.47 0.64 0.83
CA MET A 11 -20.42 1.23 1.68
C MET A 11 -19.27 0.25 1.93
N LEU A 12 -19.58 -1.02 2.22
CA LEU A 12 -18.57 -2.06 2.45
C LEU A 12 -17.74 -2.34 1.19
N ILE A 13 -18.35 -2.35 0.00
CA ILE A 13 -17.62 -2.51 -1.26
C ILE A 13 -16.63 -1.35 -1.45
N VAL A 14 -17.09 -0.11 -1.32
CA VAL A 14 -16.23 1.07 -1.54
C VAL A 14 -15.06 1.08 -0.57
N LEU A 15 -15.32 0.84 0.72
CA LEU A 15 -14.26 0.80 1.74
C LEU A 15 -13.30 -0.37 1.53
N GLY A 16 -13.81 -1.56 1.20
CA GLY A 16 -12.98 -2.73 0.93
C GLY A 16 -12.07 -2.53 -0.28
N SER A 17 -12.61 -1.99 -1.37
CA SER A 17 -11.83 -1.65 -2.57
C SER A 17 -10.79 -0.58 -2.27
N TRP A 18 -11.13 0.46 -1.51
CA TRP A 18 -10.17 1.49 -1.11
C TRP A 18 -8.99 0.90 -0.33
N LEU A 19 -9.28 0.09 0.70
CA LEU A 19 -8.26 -0.55 1.53
C LEU A 19 -7.35 -1.49 0.73
N MET A 20 -7.91 -2.23 -0.23
CA MET A 20 -7.10 -3.07 -1.11
C MET A 20 -6.15 -2.25 -1.98
N LEU A 21 -6.62 -1.14 -2.54
CA LEU A 21 -5.79 -0.26 -3.37
C LEU A 21 -4.67 0.40 -2.55
N THR A 22 -4.97 0.90 -1.35
CA THR A 22 -3.96 1.51 -0.48
C THR A 22 -2.98 0.46 0.05
N ALA A 23 -3.44 -0.74 0.41
CA ALA A 23 -2.56 -1.82 0.83
C ALA A 23 -1.61 -2.28 -0.29
N VAL A 24 -2.05 -2.27 -1.55
CA VAL A 24 -1.17 -2.55 -2.70
C VAL A 24 -0.17 -1.40 -2.92
N ALA A 25 -0.59 -0.15 -2.72
CA ALA A 25 0.31 1.00 -2.83
C ALA A 25 1.38 1.02 -1.72
N GLU A 26 1.04 0.53 -0.53
CA GLU A 26 1.95 0.45 0.62
C GLU A 26 2.69 -0.90 0.73
N ALA A 27 2.38 -1.87 -0.15
CA ALA A 27 3.02 -3.17 -0.13
C ALA A 27 4.51 -3.02 -0.48
N PRO A 28 5.42 -3.70 0.26
CA PRO A 28 6.84 -3.67 -0.05
C PRO A 28 7.06 -4.23 -1.45
N VAL A 29 7.64 -3.41 -2.33
CA VAL A 29 7.96 -3.83 -3.69
C VAL A 29 9.15 -4.78 -3.60
N GLY A 30 8.91 -6.03 -4.00
CA GLY A 30 9.97 -7.02 -4.18
C GLY A 30 10.62 -6.86 -5.55
N TYR A 31 11.93 -7.04 -5.62
CA TYR A 31 12.66 -7.16 -6.88
C TYR A 31 13.56 -8.40 -6.85
N GLU A 32 13.84 -8.95 -8.02
CA GLU A 32 14.73 -10.10 -8.21
C GLU A 32 16.00 -9.61 -8.89
N ASP A 33 17.15 -9.95 -8.30
CA ASP A 33 18.48 -9.70 -8.87
C ASP A 33 19.31 -10.99 -8.92
N GLU A 34 20.60 -10.89 -9.27
CA GLU A 34 21.49 -12.04 -9.38
C GLU A 34 21.75 -12.76 -8.03
N ASP A 35 21.45 -12.10 -6.90
CA ASP A 35 21.64 -12.62 -5.54
C ASP A 35 20.33 -13.22 -4.95
N GLY A 36 19.18 -12.92 -5.55
CA GLY A 36 17.89 -13.57 -5.26
C GLY A 36 16.72 -12.59 -5.15
N PHE A 37 15.70 -12.98 -4.37
CA PHE A 37 14.50 -12.16 -4.18
C PHE A 37 14.62 -11.27 -2.95
N HIS A 38 14.57 -9.96 -3.15
CA HIS A 38 14.75 -8.95 -2.10
C HIS A 38 13.50 -8.07 -1.94
N TYR A 39 13.12 -7.76 -0.68
CA TYR A 39 12.01 -6.86 -0.37
C TYR A 39 12.55 -5.48 0.00
N LEU A 40 12.09 -4.42 -0.68
CA LEU A 40 12.35 -3.05 -0.24
C LEU A 40 11.48 -2.76 1.00
N PRO A 41 12.06 -2.32 2.13
CA PRO A 41 11.28 -1.85 3.25
C PRO A 41 10.45 -0.63 2.82
N ALA A 42 9.16 -0.63 3.12
CA ALA A 42 8.22 0.46 2.79
C ALA A 42 8.59 1.85 3.38
N ARG A 43 9.72 1.97 4.09
CA ARG A 43 10.22 3.19 4.75
C ARG A 43 11.55 3.71 4.21
N VAL A 44 12.10 3.14 3.13
CA VAL A 44 13.41 3.59 2.61
C VAL A 44 13.37 5.01 2.00
N GLU A 45 12.18 5.55 1.69
CA GLU A 45 12.06 6.94 1.22
C GLU A 45 12.27 8.00 2.32
N GLU A 46 12.08 7.69 3.61
CA GLU A 46 12.33 8.68 4.68
C GLU A 46 13.83 8.83 5.00
N GLY A 47 14.62 7.77 4.85
CA GLY A 47 16.06 7.81 5.12
C GLY A 47 16.91 8.40 3.99
N LEU A 48 16.43 8.34 2.75
CA LEU A 48 17.18 8.84 1.59
C LEU A 48 17.22 10.38 1.53
N ASN A 49 16.16 11.05 1.99
CA ASN A 49 16.10 12.52 2.02
C ASN A 49 16.91 13.13 3.16
N GLU A 50 17.06 12.43 4.30
CA GLU A 50 17.89 12.92 5.41
C GLU A 50 19.40 12.81 5.11
N GLN A 51 19.78 11.92 4.17
CA GLN A 51 21.16 11.70 3.76
C GLN A 51 21.58 12.61 2.60
N ALA A 52 20.63 13.07 1.78
CA ALA A 52 20.86 14.07 0.73
C ALA A 52 21.05 15.49 1.29
N ASP A 53 20.48 15.82 2.46
CA ASP A 53 20.62 17.13 3.12
C ASP A 53 21.93 17.28 3.92
N ARG A 54 22.74 16.21 4.03
CA ARG A 54 24.03 16.20 4.76
C ARG A 54 25.26 16.11 3.86
N CYS A 55 25.09 16.03 2.55
CA CYS A 55 26.17 16.03 1.56
C CYS A 55 26.24 17.38 0.84
#